data_AF-A0A8S9NMC4-F1
#
_entry.id   AF-A0A8S9NMC4-F1
#
_cell.length_a   1.000
_cell.length_b   1.000
_cell.length_c   1.000
_cell.angle_alpha   90.00
_cell.angle_beta   90.00
_cell.angle_gamma   90.00
#
_symmetry.space_group_name_H-M   'P 1'
#
loop_
_entity.id
_entity.type
_entity.pdbx_description
1 polymer ?
#
loop_
_entity_poly.entity_id
_entity_poly.type
_entity_poly.pdbx_seq_one_letter_code
_entity_poly.pdbx_strand_id
1 'polypeptide(L)' 'LSGLEVNRTGKTLTNVDHNSFFRKGEVGGWKNYLTPKMENKIDMIIDEELKGSGLTF' A
#
# COMPACT_ATOMS: atom_id res chain seq x y z
N LEU A 1 9.85 -9.13 4.43
CA LEU A 1 8.77 -10.00 4.95
C LEU A 1 8.22 -10.98 3.90
N SER A 2 7.82 -10.53 2.70
CA SER A 2 7.34 -11.42 1.62
C SER A 2 8.38 -12.44 1.10
N GLY A 3 9.65 -12.30 1.47
CA GLY A 3 10.75 -13.20 1.11
C GLY A 3 10.81 -14.52 1.87
N LEU A 4 10.10 -14.63 3.00
CA LEU A 4 10.11 -15.84 3.83
C LEU A 4 9.17 -16.90 3.27
N GLU A 5 9.57 -18.18 3.34
CA GLU A 5 8.79 -19.30 2.80
C GLU A 5 7.39 -19.40 3.42
N VAL A 6 7.31 -19.29 4.75
CA VAL A 6 6.05 -19.23 5.53
C VAL A 6 5.04 -18.19 5.02
N ASN A 7 5.52 -17.10 4.41
CA ASN A 7 4.66 -16.03 3.89
C ASN A 7 4.23 -16.26 2.43
N ARG A 8 4.78 -17.27 1.76
CA ARG A 8 4.50 -17.62 0.36
C ARG A 8 3.69 -18.90 0.23
N THR A 9 3.81 -19.79 1.21
CA THR A 9 3.19 -21.12 1.21
C THR A 9 2.30 -21.31 2.43
N GLY A 10 1.36 -22.25 2.33
CA GLY A 10 0.41 -22.54 3.39
C GLY A 10 -0.83 -21.65 3.39
N LYS A 11 -1.77 -21.98 4.28
CA LYS A 11 -3.06 -21.32 4.41
C LYS A 11 -3.42 -21.06 5.86
N THR A 12 -4.22 -20.02 6.08
CA THR A 12 -4.82 -19.74 7.38
C THR A 12 -5.85 -20.82 7.76
N LEU A 13 -6.29 -20.79 9.02
CA LEU A 13 -7.41 -21.61 9.51
C LEU A 13 -8.71 -21.36 8.72
N THR A 14 -8.86 -20.18 8.13
CA THR A 14 -9.99 -19.80 7.26
C THR A 14 -9.74 -20.09 5.78
N ASN A 15 -8.72 -20.90 5.46
CA ASN A 15 -8.37 -21.35 4.10
C ASN A 15 -7.93 -20.22 3.14
N VAL A 16 -7.35 -19.14 3.68
CA VAL A 16 -6.76 -18.04 2.89
C VAL A 16 -5.27 -18.31 2.68
N ASP A 17 -4.79 -18.22 1.43
CA ASP A 17 -3.36 -18.38 1.14
C ASP A 17 -2.53 -17.29 1.83
N HIS A 18 -1.43 -17.69 2.48
CA HIS A 18 -0.56 -16.73 3.17
C HIS A 18 -0.02 -15.64 2.23
N ASN A 19 0.27 -15.99 0.98
CA ASN A 19 0.76 -15.04 -0.02
C ASN A 19 -0.21 -13.88 -0.30
N SER A 20 -1.50 -14.04 0.00
CA SER A 20 -2.53 -13.03 -0.23
C SER A 20 -2.36 -11.81 0.67
N PHE A 21 -1.67 -11.96 1.81
CA PHE A 21 -1.36 -10.85 2.72
C PHE A 21 -0.10 -10.07 2.31
N PHE A 22 0.76 -10.63 1.45
CA PHE A 22 2.07 -10.07 1.15
C PHE A 22 2.21 -9.64 -0.32
N ARG A 23 1.89 -8.37 -0.60
CA ARG A 23 2.16 -7.72 -1.89
C ARG A 23 3.67 -7.38 -2.04
N LYS A 24 4.05 -6.67 -3.11
CA LYS A 24 5.42 -6.21 -3.38
C LYS A 24 6.10 -5.49 -2.19
N GLY A 25 5.34 -4.74 -1.39
CA GLY A 25 5.88 -4.08 -0.20
C GLY A 25 6.84 -2.92 -0.53
N GLU A 26 6.62 -2.26 -1.67
CA GLU A 26 7.48 -1.20 -2.20
C GLU A 26 6.83 0.17 -2.03
N VAL A 27 7.65 1.19 -1.75
CA VAL A 27 7.25 2.60 -1.82
C VAL A 27 7.05 2.98 -3.29
N GLY A 28 6.03 3.79 -3.58
CA GLY A 28 5.74 4.26 -4.94
C GLY A 28 4.90 3.29 -5.79
N GLY A 29 4.49 2.15 -5.26
CA GLY A 29 3.69 1.16 -6.01
C GLY A 29 2.34 1.68 -6.53
N TRP A 30 1.83 2.81 -6.01
CA TRP A 30 0.61 3.48 -6.47
C TRP A 30 0.72 4.03 -7.89
N LYS A 31 1.92 4.43 -8.34
CA LYS A 31 2.18 4.95 -9.70
C LYS A 31 1.84 3.97 -10.82
N ASN A 32 1.79 2.68 -10.50
CA ASN A 32 1.42 1.64 -11.47
C ASN A 32 -0.10 1.54 -11.71
N TYR A 33 -0.91 2.19 -10.86
CA TYR A 33 -2.36 2.03 -10.85
C TYR A 33 -3.11 3.37 -10.94
N LEU A 34 -2.50 4.46 -10.48
CA LEU A 34 -3.09 5.78 -10.54
C LEU A 34 -2.71 6.50 -11.83
N THR A 35 -3.64 7.28 -12.36
CA THR A 35 -3.35 8.24 -13.43
C THR A 35 -2.80 9.53 -12.82
N PRO A 36 -2.00 10.34 -13.53
CA PRO A 36 -1.47 11.60 -12.99
C PRO A 36 -2.54 12.54 -12.44
N LYS A 37 -3.75 12.51 -13.03
CA LYS A 37 -4.90 13.28 -12.52
C LYS A 37 -5.39 12.80 -11.15
N MET A 38 -5.40 11.48 -10.91
CA MET A 38 -5.79 10.91 -9.62
C MET A 38 -4.74 11.18 -8.56
N GLU A 39 -3.47 11.09 -8.94
CA GLU A 39 -2.31 11.39 -8.08
C GLU A 39 -2.41 12.83 -7.56
N ASN A 40 -2.49 13.81 -8.48
CA ASN A 40 -2.65 15.22 -8.13
C ASN A 40 -3.88 15.49 -7.26
N LYS A 41 -5.00 14.79 -7.52
CA LYS A 41 -6.21 14.97 -6.72
C LYS A 41 -6.00 14.49 -5.28
N ILE A 42 -5.31 13.38 -5.08
CA ILE A 42 -5.01 12.85 -3.75
C ILE A 42 -4.04 13.77 -3.03
N ASP A 43 -2.99 14.24 -3.70
CA ASP A 43 -2.02 15.18 -3.14
C ASP A 43 -2.71 16.46 -2.63
N MET A 44 -3.61 17.04 -3.43
CA MET A 44 -4.41 18.20 -3.02
C MET A 44 -5.26 17.94 -1.77
N ILE A 45 -5.91 16.76 -1.68
CA ILE A 45 -6.75 16.40 -0.52
C ILE A 45 -5.88 16.24 0.72
N ILE A 46 -4.74 15.56 0.60
CA ILE A 46 -3.83 15.34 1.73
C ILE A 46 -3.29 16.67 2.25
N ASP A 47 -2.86 17.56 1.35
CA ASP A 47 -2.37 18.88 1.72
C ASP A 47 -3.43 19.73 2.44
N GLU A 48 -4.69 19.66 1.99
CA GLU A 48 -5.80 20.39 2.61
C GLU A 48 -6.13 19.84 4.01
N GLU A 49 -6.31 18.53 4.14
CA GLU A 49 -6.74 17.88 5.38
C GLU A 49 -5.65 17.84 6.45
N LEU A 50 -4.38 17.72 6.05
CA LEU A 50 -3.25 17.68 6.98
C LEU A 50 -2.63 19.06 7.25
N LYS A 51 -3.17 20.12 6.65
CA LYS A 51 -2.69 21.48 6.85
C LYS A 51 -2.73 21.85 8.33
N GLY A 52 -1.58 22.26 8.87
CA GLY A 52 -1.45 22.67 10.27
C GLY A 52 -1.37 21.51 11.27
N SER A 53 -1.40 20.25 10.82
CA SER A 53 -1.17 19.08 11.69
C SER A 53 0.30 18.91 12.10
N GLY A 54 1.23 19.53 11.36
CA GLY A 54 2.68 19.36 11.55
C GLY A 54 3.24 18.05 10.95
N LEU A 55 2.40 17.25 10.29
CA LEU A 55 2.84 16.03 9.60
C LEU A 55 3.48 16.37 8.24
N THR A 56 4.57 15.67 7.91
CA THR A 56 5.31 15.76 6.64
C THR A 56 5.65 14.36 6.14
N PHE A 57 5.55 14.12 4.83
CA PHE A 57 5.78 12.81 4.19
C PHE A 57 6.74 12.91 3.01
#